data_AF-A0A1B7WIM5-F1
#
_entry.id   AF-A0A1B7WIM5-F1
#
_cell.length_a   1.000
_cell.length_b   1.000
_cell.length_c   1.000
_cell.angle_alpha   90.00
_cell.angle_beta   90.00
_cell.angle_gamma   90.00
#
_symmetry.space_group_name_H-M   'P 1'
#
loop_
_entity.id
_entity.type
_entity.pdbx_description
1 polymer ?
#
loop_
_entity_poly.entity_id
_entity_poly.type
_entity_poly.pdbx_seq_one_letter_code
_entity_poly.pdbx_strand_id
1 'polypeptide(L)'
;MDLQDCYRLLGLRSGASFADVKASYRRLVQQYHPDINPDDLKAKDKFIAVNEAYKFLQVILSPEEIKPQSYDLKTHVSGFSEVKTQAATANIKVTSHPANLEDIEQRLKWKTYEQLQRFLQARRFPQAIALAEALLARLPADVEVRQWLAIAYQIWGRA
;
A
#
# COMPACT_ATOMS: atom_id res chain seq x y z
N MET A 1 -5.87 19.73 -14.91
CA MET A 1 -4.70 20.20 -14.13
C MET A 1 -3.57 20.52 -15.08
N ASP A 2 -2.95 21.68 -14.92
CA ASP A 2 -1.75 22.05 -15.66
C ASP A 2 -0.49 21.47 -14.99
N LEU A 3 0.51 21.10 -15.80
CA LEU A 3 1.77 20.51 -15.33
C LEU A 3 2.54 21.47 -14.41
N GLN A 4 2.58 22.77 -14.74
CA GLN A 4 3.27 23.77 -13.94
C GLN A 4 2.58 23.99 -12.60
N ASP A 5 1.25 23.95 -12.58
CA ASP A 5 0.48 24.04 -11.33
C ASP A 5 0.73 22.83 -10.44
N CYS A 6 0.92 21.63 -11.00
CA CYS A 6 1.32 20.46 -10.22
C CYS A 6 2.68 20.66 -9.54
N TYR A 7 3.70 21.16 -10.27
CA TYR A 7 4.99 21.46 -9.67
C TYR A 7 4.90 22.55 -8.60
N ARG A 8 4.16 23.63 -8.85
CA ARG A 8 3.92 24.70 -7.87
C ARG A 8 3.26 24.19 -6.60
N LEU A 9 2.29 23.29 -6.73
CA LEU A 9 1.58 22.72 -5.59
C LEU A 9 2.50 21.86 -4.71
N LEU A 10 3.47 21.15 -5.34
CA LEU A 10 4.52 20.44 -4.62
C LEU A 10 5.67 21.34 -4.12
N GLY A 11 5.62 22.65 -4.38
CA GLY A 11 6.70 23.59 -4.03
C GLY A 11 7.98 23.40 -4.86
N LEU A 12 7.85 22.83 -6.05
CA LEU A 12 8.95 22.52 -6.96
C LEU A 12 8.96 23.46 -8.16
N ARG A 13 10.12 23.57 -8.80
CA ARG A 13 10.24 24.26 -10.08
C ARG A 13 9.78 23.35 -11.21
N SER A 14 9.28 23.96 -12.28
CA SER A 14 8.93 23.28 -13.53
C SER A 14 10.13 22.48 -14.04
N GLY A 15 9.97 21.17 -14.23
CA GLY A 15 11.04 20.28 -14.69
C GLY A 15 11.88 19.65 -13.56
N ALA A 16 11.41 19.67 -12.32
CA ALA A 16 12.03 18.91 -11.23
C ALA A 16 12.05 17.40 -11.51
N SER A 17 13.08 16.70 -11.02
CA SER A 17 13.22 15.26 -11.21
C SER A 17 12.17 14.49 -10.40
N PHE A 18 11.85 13.26 -10.82
CA PHE A 18 10.97 12.38 -10.07
C PHE A 18 11.44 12.16 -8.61
N ALA A 19 12.77 12.16 -8.38
CA ALA A 19 13.35 12.08 -7.05
C ALA A 19 12.95 13.28 -6.16
N ASP A 20 12.97 14.50 -6.72
CA ASP A 20 12.60 15.73 -6.03
C ASP A 20 11.09 15.81 -5.78
N VAL A 21 10.30 15.36 -6.76
CA VAL A 21 8.84 15.21 -6.67
C VAL A 21 8.47 14.28 -5.52
N LYS A 22 9.11 13.10 -5.45
CA LYS A 22 8.89 12.14 -4.37
C LYS A 22 9.34 12.66 -3.00
N ALA A 23 10.47 13.37 -2.94
CA ALA A 23 10.96 13.95 -1.69
C ALA A 23 10.02 15.04 -1.15
N SER A 24 9.51 15.90 -2.03
CA SER A 24 8.60 17.00 -1.66
C SER A 24 7.22 16.48 -1.30
N TYR A 25 6.69 15.50 -2.06
CA TYR A 25 5.44 14.81 -1.75
C TYR A 25 5.45 14.22 -0.34
N ARG A 26 6.52 13.49 0.03
CA ARG A 26 6.65 12.91 1.37
C ARG A 26 6.60 13.96 2.49
N ARG A 27 7.20 15.13 2.28
CA ARG A 27 7.20 16.23 3.26
C ARG A 27 5.81 16.82 3.42
N LEU A 28 5.12 17.09 2.30
CA LEU A 28 3.79 17.70 2.29
C LEU A 28 2.73 16.75 2.85
N VAL A 29 2.81 15.45 2.55
CA VAL A 29 1.92 14.42 3.11
C VAL A 29 2.03 14.35 4.62
N GLN A 30 3.25 14.38 5.17
CA GLN A 30 3.45 14.41 6.62
C GLN A 30 2.92 15.71 7.24
N GLN A 31 3.05 16.84 6.55
CA GLN A 31 2.57 18.13 7.04
C GLN A 31 1.05 18.24 7.07
N TYR A 32 0.37 17.73 6.04
CA TYR A 32 -1.08 17.81 5.88
C TYR A 32 -1.80 16.50 6.21
N HIS A 33 -1.15 15.60 6.96
CA HIS A 33 -1.72 14.30 7.29
C HIS A 33 -2.99 14.48 8.16
N PRO A 34 -4.09 13.76 7.88
CA PRO A 34 -5.34 13.90 8.64
C PRO A 34 -5.20 13.46 10.10
N ASP A 35 -4.22 12.61 10.44
CA ASP A 35 -3.93 12.22 11.83
C ASP A 35 -3.36 13.39 12.66
N ILE A 36 -2.60 14.27 12.00
CA ILE A 36 -1.98 15.46 12.65
C ILE A 36 -2.94 16.65 12.58
N ASN A 37 -3.81 16.70 11.56
CA ASN A 37 -4.76 17.79 11.33
C ASN A 37 -6.21 17.26 11.13
N PRO A 38 -6.83 16.65 12.15
CA PRO A 38 -8.15 16.02 12.01
C PRO A 38 -9.30 17.01 11.74
N ASP A 39 -9.20 18.24 12.24
CA ASP A 39 -10.26 19.27 12.11
C ASP A 39 -9.98 20.35 11.06
N ASP A 40 -8.83 20.30 10.35
CA ASP A 40 -8.47 21.32 9.37
C ASP A 40 -8.92 20.93 7.95
N LEU A 41 -10.04 21.51 7.51
CA LEU A 41 -10.56 21.36 6.16
C LEU A 41 -9.57 21.83 5.08
N LYS A 42 -8.72 22.82 5.39
CA LYS A 42 -7.70 23.32 4.45
C LYS A 42 -6.54 22.33 4.31
N ALA A 43 -6.16 21.64 5.38
CA ALA A 43 -5.16 20.57 5.32
C ALA A 43 -5.66 19.40 4.46
N LYS A 44 -6.93 19.03 4.61
CA LYS A 44 -7.58 18.02 3.77
C LYS A 44 -7.58 18.38 2.29
N ASP A 45 -7.99 19.60 1.95
CA ASP A 45 -8.02 20.09 0.56
C ASP A 45 -6.62 20.06 -0.07
N LYS A 46 -5.62 20.58 0.65
CA LYS A 46 -4.21 20.54 0.24
C LYS A 46 -3.68 19.11 0.08
N PHE A 47 -4.03 18.20 0.99
CA PHE A 47 -3.63 16.81 0.93
C PHE A 47 -4.16 16.13 -0.34
N ILE A 48 -5.43 16.33 -0.66
CA ILE A 48 -6.06 15.82 -1.89
C ILE A 48 -5.33 16.37 -3.12
N ALA A 49 -5.13 17.69 -3.16
CA ALA A 49 -4.48 18.34 -4.28
C ALA A 49 -3.03 17.86 -4.48
N VAL A 50 -2.24 17.74 -3.40
CA VAL A 50 -0.85 17.22 -3.44
C VAL A 50 -0.81 15.79 -3.97
N ASN A 51 -1.78 14.95 -3.58
CA ASN A 51 -1.87 13.58 -4.05
C ASN A 51 -2.22 13.49 -5.54
N GLU A 52 -3.14 14.33 -6.00
CA GLU A 52 -3.50 14.42 -7.42
C GLU A 52 -2.31 14.89 -8.28
N ALA A 53 -1.61 15.95 -7.85
CA ALA A 53 -0.44 16.46 -8.55
C ALA A 53 0.69 15.43 -8.62
N TYR A 54 0.95 14.69 -7.54
CA TYR A 54 1.94 13.61 -7.54
C TYR A 54 1.60 12.50 -8.54
N LYS A 55 0.33 12.05 -8.58
CA LYS A 55 -0.13 11.03 -9.54
C LYS A 55 0.03 11.49 -10.99
N PHE A 56 -0.34 12.74 -11.27
CA PHE A 56 -0.20 13.31 -12.62
C PHE A 56 1.28 13.40 -13.04
N LEU A 57 2.14 13.91 -12.16
CA LEU A 57 3.58 13.96 -12.42
C LEU A 57 4.19 12.57 -12.54
N GLN A 58 3.71 11.58 -11.81
CA GLN A 58 4.17 10.21 -11.94
C GLN A 58 3.87 9.64 -13.32
N VAL A 59 2.67 9.88 -13.88
CA VAL A 59 2.31 9.42 -15.24
C VAL A 59 3.18 10.10 -16.30
N ILE A 60 3.47 11.40 -16.14
CA ILE A 60 4.22 12.17 -17.14
C ILE A 60 5.73 11.95 -17.05
N LEU A 61 6.27 11.85 -15.83
CA LEU A 61 7.68 11.59 -15.58
C LEU A 61 8.04 10.09 -15.63
N SER A 62 7.04 9.23 -15.84
CA SER A 62 7.26 7.83 -16.20
C SER A 62 7.03 7.58 -17.71
N PRO A 63 7.77 8.22 -18.64
CA PRO A 63 7.95 7.65 -19.95
C PRO A 63 8.96 6.51 -19.78
N GLU A 64 8.45 5.30 -19.59
CA GLU A 64 9.09 4.03 -19.93
C GLU A 64 10.57 4.12 -20.38
N GLU A 65 11.52 4.17 -19.43
CA GLU A 65 12.89 3.74 -19.73
C GLU A 65 12.97 2.24 -19.41
N ILE A 66 12.81 1.45 -20.47
CA ILE A 66 13.36 0.11 -20.56
C ILE A 66 14.86 0.20 -20.21
N LYS A 67 15.23 -0.15 -18.98
CA LYS A 67 16.59 -0.54 -18.61
C LYS A 67 16.54 -1.93 -17.98
N PRO A 68 16.84 -3.00 -18.73
CA PRO A 68 17.31 -4.24 -18.12
C PRO A 68 18.73 -3.97 -17.62
N GLN A 69 18.85 -3.25 -16.51
CA GLN A 69 20.12 -3.13 -15.80
C GLN A 69 19.98 -3.89 -14.49
N SER A 70 20.26 -5.18 -14.62
CA SER A 70 20.87 -6.04 -13.63
C SER A 70 21.44 -5.25 -12.46
N TYR A 71 20.77 -5.34 -11.32
CA TYR A 71 21.29 -4.84 -10.06
C TYR A 71 22.43 -5.80 -9.63
N ASP A 72 23.64 -5.55 -10.13
CA ASP A 72 24.88 -6.16 -9.64
C ASP A 72 25.28 -5.44 -8.34
N LEU A 73 24.89 -6.02 -7.22
CA LEU A 73 25.41 -5.66 -5.90
C LEU A 73 26.70 -6.44 -5.65
N LYS A 74 27.85 -5.90 -6.08
CA LYS A 74 29.17 -6.35 -5.61
C LYS A 74 29.75 -5.40 -4.57
N THR A 75 29.85 -5.94 -3.35
CA THR A 75 30.98 -5.87 -2.40
C THR A 75 31.45 -4.50 -1.91
N HIS A 76 31.22 -4.26 -0.60
CA HIS A 76 32.34 -4.06 0.32
C HIS A 76 32.20 -5.02 1.50
N VAL A 77 33.08 -6.03 1.52
CA VAL A 77 33.40 -6.92 2.64
C VAL A 77 34.22 -6.14 3.67
N SER A 78 34.00 -6.37 4.97
CA SER A 78 35.05 -6.62 5.98
C SER A 78 34.45 -6.92 7.37
N GLY A 79 34.53 -8.21 7.78
CA GLY A 79 34.68 -8.74 9.16
C GLY A 79 33.62 -8.37 10.23
N PHE A 80 32.97 -9.30 10.93
CA PHE A 80 33.54 -10.47 11.59
C PHE A 80 32.46 -11.51 11.98
N SER A 81 32.91 -12.76 11.90
CA SER A 81 32.65 -13.90 12.78
C SER A 81 31.27 -14.56 12.85
N GLU A 82 31.36 -15.85 12.51
CA GLU A 82 30.35 -16.85 12.26
C GLU A 82 30.24 -17.79 13.46
N VAL A 83 29.03 -18.09 13.96
CA VAL A 83 28.75 -19.33 14.71
C VAL A 83 27.37 -19.91 14.32
N LYS A 84 27.44 -21.03 13.59
CA LYS A 84 26.50 -22.14 13.34
C LYS A 84 25.46 -22.43 14.47
N THR A 85 24.21 -22.92 14.31
CA THR A 85 23.43 -23.49 13.19
C THR A 85 21.92 -23.63 13.54
N GLN A 86 21.05 -23.69 12.50
CA GLN A 86 19.73 -24.40 12.38
C GLN A 86 18.48 -23.76 13.05
N ALA A 87 17.32 -23.54 12.41
CA ALA A 87 16.74 -23.97 11.13
C ALA A 87 15.59 -23.02 10.67
N ALA A 88 15.29 -23.04 9.36
CA ALA A 88 14.05 -22.63 8.69
C ALA A 88 13.70 -21.12 8.48
N THR A 89 14.06 -20.65 7.29
CA THR A 89 13.22 -19.92 6.29
C THR A 89 12.49 -18.60 6.64
N ALA A 90 12.82 -17.61 5.80
CA ALA A 90 12.05 -16.43 5.37
C ALA A 90 12.12 -15.12 6.20
N ASN A 91 13.12 -14.32 5.85
CA ASN A 91 13.01 -13.01 5.18
C ASN A 91 12.12 -11.88 5.78
N ILE A 92 12.76 -10.71 5.90
CA ILE A 92 12.26 -9.33 6.08
C ILE A 92 11.78 -8.93 7.49
N LYS A 93 12.68 -8.26 8.22
CA LYS A 93 12.30 -7.29 9.26
C LYS A 93 12.74 -5.90 8.82
N VAL A 94 11.90 -5.23 8.01
CA VAL A 94 11.97 -3.78 7.83
C VAL A 94 10.86 -3.18 8.67
N THR A 95 11.28 -2.58 9.77
CA THR A 95 10.41 -1.91 10.73
C THR A 95 9.99 -0.54 10.18
N SER A 96 8.69 -0.28 10.24
CA SER A 96 8.03 0.97 10.66
C SER A 96 8.18 2.26 9.83
N HIS A 97 7.16 2.52 9.00
CA HIS A 97 6.41 3.79 9.03
C HIS A 97 4.99 3.58 8.44
N PRO A 98 3.91 3.58 9.24
CA PRO A 98 2.54 3.43 8.74
C PRO A 98 1.94 4.83 8.48
N ALA A 99 1.96 5.27 7.22
CA ALA A 99 1.54 6.63 6.84
C ALA A 99 0.20 6.67 6.07
N ASN A 100 -0.69 5.70 6.29
CA ASN A 100 -2.06 5.76 5.78
C ASN A 100 -2.91 4.76 6.56
N LEU A 101 -3.90 5.20 7.32
CA LEU A 101 -4.86 4.29 7.96
C LEU A 101 -5.49 3.36 6.91
N GLU A 102 -5.75 3.88 5.70
CA GLU A 102 -6.22 3.10 4.56
C GLU A 102 -5.22 2.05 4.07
N ASP A 103 -3.90 2.28 4.17
CA ASP A 103 -2.88 1.30 3.77
C ASP A 103 -2.76 0.18 4.80
N ILE A 104 -2.93 0.49 6.09
CA ILE A 104 -2.97 -0.52 7.17
C ILE A 104 -4.23 -1.37 7.02
N GLU A 105 -5.39 -0.74 6.80
CA GLU A 105 -6.65 -1.44 6.55
C GLU A 105 -6.59 -2.26 5.26
N GLN A 106 -6.03 -1.72 4.17
CA GLN A 106 -5.81 -2.45 2.93
C GLN A 106 -4.86 -3.63 3.16
N ARG A 107 -3.74 -3.45 3.85
CA ARG A 107 -2.82 -4.57 4.17
C ARG A 107 -3.50 -5.64 5.01
N LEU A 108 -4.34 -5.26 5.96
CA LEU A 108 -5.12 -6.20 6.75
C LEU A 108 -6.18 -6.92 5.89
N LYS A 109 -6.85 -6.19 5.00
CA LYS A 109 -7.78 -6.75 4.00
C LYS A 109 -7.08 -7.78 3.13
N TRP A 110 -5.94 -7.44 2.53
CA TRP A 110 -5.17 -8.34 1.66
C TRP A 110 -4.77 -9.64 2.36
N LYS A 111 -4.26 -9.55 3.59
CA LYS A 111 -3.93 -10.75 4.39
C LYS A 111 -5.15 -11.60 4.70
N THR A 112 -6.28 -10.97 5.03
CA THR A 112 -7.48 -11.72 5.40
C THR A 112 -8.19 -12.31 4.17
N TYR A 113 -8.15 -11.62 3.02
CA TYR A 113 -8.63 -12.16 1.74
C TYR A 113 -7.79 -13.33 1.25
N GLU A 114 -6.46 -13.26 1.38
CA GLU A 114 -5.57 -14.39 1.08
C GLU A 114 -5.96 -15.62 1.90
N GLN A 115 -6.23 -15.42 3.19
CA GLN A 115 -6.66 -16.49 4.09
C GLN A 115 -8.05 -17.04 3.73
N LEU A 116 -8.99 -16.18 3.35
CA LEU A 116 -10.32 -16.57 2.87
C LEU A 116 -10.23 -17.40 1.58
N GLN A 117 -9.43 -16.95 0.62
CA GLN A 117 -9.19 -17.66 -0.63
C GLN A 117 -8.58 -19.03 -0.37
N ARG A 118 -7.67 -19.15 0.60
CA ARG A 118 -7.07 -20.43 0.99
C ARG A 118 -8.09 -21.41 1.57
N PHE A 119 -9.07 -20.91 2.35
CA PHE A 119 -10.17 -21.74 2.84
C PHE A 119 -11.11 -22.22 1.72
N LEU A 120 -11.41 -21.35 0.75
CA LEU A 120 -12.21 -21.71 -0.42
C LEU A 120 -11.49 -22.75 -1.31
N GLN A 121 -10.18 -22.59 -1.55
CA GLN A 121 -9.37 -23.57 -2.28
C GLN A 121 -9.33 -24.92 -1.55
N ALA A 122 -9.25 -24.91 -0.22
CA ALA A 122 -9.26 -26.11 0.60
C ALA A 122 -10.67 -26.74 0.75
N ARG A 123 -11.71 -26.23 0.07
CA ARG A 123 -13.13 -26.61 0.22
C ARG A 123 -13.62 -26.57 1.68
N ARG A 124 -12.99 -25.76 2.53
CA ARG A 124 -13.34 -25.57 3.95
C ARG A 124 -14.35 -24.44 4.10
N PHE A 125 -15.51 -24.60 3.45
CA PHE A 125 -16.55 -23.58 3.38
C PHE A 125 -17.06 -23.08 4.75
N PRO A 126 -17.27 -23.92 5.77
CA PRO A 126 -17.72 -23.42 7.08
C PRO A 126 -16.72 -22.47 7.74
N GLN A 127 -15.41 -22.73 7.57
CA GLN A 127 -14.35 -21.87 8.09
C GLN A 127 -14.22 -20.58 7.27
N ALA A 128 -14.45 -20.65 5.96
CA ALA A 128 -14.48 -19.48 5.08
C ALA A 128 -15.64 -18.54 5.43
N ILE A 129 -16.84 -19.09 5.66
CA ILE A 129 -18.04 -18.32 6.02
C ILE A 129 -17.82 -17.64 7.38
N ALA A 130 -17.37 -18.38 8.40
CA ALA A 130 -17.10 -17.82 9.72
C ALA A 130 -16.06 -16.68 9.68
N LEU A 131 -15.02 -16.81 8.85
CA LEU A 131 -14.02 -15.75 8.67
C LEU A 131 -14.62 -14.52 7.96
N ALA A 132 -15.43 -14.74 6.91
CA ALA A 132 -16.10 -13.67 6.18
C ALA A 132 -17.13 -12.93 7.05
N GLU A 133 -17.86 -13.64 7.91
CA GLU A 133 -18.79 -13.04 8.89
C GLU A 133 -18.05 -12.24 9.95
N ALA A 134 -16.91 -12.74 10.45
CA ALA A 134 -16.07 -12.00 11.39
C ALA A 134 -15.50 -10.71 10.76
N LEU A 135 -15.16 -10.75 9.47
CA LEU A 135 -14.75 -9.56 8.71
C LEU A 135 -15.90 -8.57 8.56
N LEU A 136 -17.11 -9.04 8.25
CA LEU A 136 -18.29 -8.19 8.09
C LEU A 136 -18.64 -7.46 9.39
N ALA A 137 -18.50 -8.13 10.54
CA ALA A 137 -18.73 -7.53 11.85
C ALA A 137 -17.74 -6.39 12.16
N ARG A 138 -16.51 -6.48 11.65
CA ARG A 138 -15.46 -5.48 11.88
C ARG A 138 -15.42 -4.37 10.82
N LEU A 139 -15.85 -4.67 9.60
CA LEU A 139 -15.84 -3.78 8.45
C LEU A 139 -17.22 -3.79 7.75
N PRO A 140 -18.27 -3.27 8.41
CA PRO A 140 -19.64 -3.40 7.90
C PRO A 140 -19.91 -2.60 6.62
N ALA A 141 -19.14 -1.54 6.36
CA ALA A 141 -19.26 -0.68 5.19
C ALA A 141 -18.51 -1.22 3.95
N ASP A 142 -17.77 -2.32 4.09
CA ASP A 142 -16.93 -2.83 3.02
C ASP A 142 -17.77 -3.68 2.03
N VAL A 143 -17.79 -3.26 0.76
CA VAL A 143 -18.55 -3.89 -0.31
C VAL A 143 -17.90 -5.22 -0.74
N GLU A 144 -16.58 -5.34 -0.67
CA GLU A 144 -15.85 -6.53 -1.11
C GLU A 144 -16.10 -7.69 -0.14
N VAL A 145 -16.10 -7.46 1.18
CA VAL A 145 -16.44 -8.49 2.18
C VAL A 145 -17.83 -9.07 1.91
N ARG A 146 -18.81 -8.22 1.59
CA ARG A 146 -20.18 -8.65 1.28
C ARG A 146 -20.25 -9.48 -0.02
N GLN A 147 -19.52 -9.08 -1.05
CA GLN A 147 -19.42 -9.83 -2.31
C GLN A 147 -18.78 -11.20 -2.10
N TRP A 148 -17.71 -11.27 -1.32
CA TRP A 148 -17.05 -12.55 -0.99
C TRP A 148 -17.93 -13.47 -0.16
N LEU A 149 -18.69 -12.93 0.81
CA LEU A 149 -19.68 -13.72 1.57
C LEU A 149 -20.77 -14.28 0.64
N ALA A 150 -21.28 -13.45 -0.29
CA ALA A 150 -22.26 -13.89 -1.27
C ALA A 150 -21.71 -15.02 -2.18
N ILE A 151 -20.46 -14.89 -2.64
CA ILE A 151 -19.79 -15.93 -3.42
C ILE A 151 -19.60 -17.20 -2.59
N ALA A 152 -19.18 -17.09 -1.33
CA ALA A 152 -18.98 -18.23 -0.43
C ALA A 152 -20.29 -19.01 -0.20
N TYR A 153 -21.40 -18.30 0.04
CA TYR A 153 -22.74 -18.93 0.15
C TYR A 153 -23.19 -19.56 -1.18
N GLN A 154 -22.94 -18.91 -2.32
CA GLN A 154 -23.29 -19.43 -3.63
C GLN A 154 -22.53 -20.72 -3.97
N ILE A 155 -21.24 -20.80 -3.61
CA ILE A 155 -20.44 -22.02 -3.80
C ILE A 155 -20.87 -23.11 -2.81
N TRP A 156 -21.16 -22.75 -1.56
CA TRP A 156 -21.61 -23.70 -0.55
C TRP A 156 -22.97 -24.32 -0.89
N GLY A 157 -23.92 -23.56 -1.43
CA GLY A 157 -25.21 -24.08 -1.86
C GLY A 157 -25.18 -24.94 -3.13
N ARG A 158 -24.05 -24.97 -3.85
CA ARG A 158 -23.85 -25.74 -5.09
C ARG A 158 -22.98 -26.98 -4.90
N ALA A 159 -22.35 -27.15 -3.73
CA ALA A 159 -21.49 -28.28 -3.37
C ALA A 159 -22.26 -29.34 -2.60
#